data_AF-A0AAD7USU2-F1
#
_entry.id   AF-A0AAD7USU2-F1
#
_cell.length_a   1.000
_cell.length_b   1.000
_cell.length_c   1.000
_cell.angle_alpha   90.00
_cell.angle_beta   90.00
_cell.angle_gamma   90.00
#
_symmetry.space_group_name_H-M   'P 1'
#
loop_
_entity.id
_entity.type
_entity.pdbx_description
1 polymer ?
#
loop_
_entity_poly.entity_id
_entity_poly.type
_entity_poly.pdbx_seq_one_letter_code
_entity_poly.pdbx_strand_id
1 'polypeptide(L)'
;MTMNTLQGESVRDYYAGLKHNGIYRYHHTVDHLLQLYQKRSQISISYAKFRATLRDADAMCNIDPQSPLGYLCVGNIYREQGRQQKAIGVYTTGMNTASSNHPSYSALVQSKDAATLQQEKRSGFITQLPLEIVSQYIASIIIEYPPSREYSQWSYLHVPRDWRNRLLQSLPLHYEVDEPSKARVADENLLDKFKDCVVSVTLYRFCGGDEDNAQAFP
;
A
#
# COMPACT_ATOMS: atom_id res chain seq x y z
N MET A 1 -32.13 -24.74 -59.53
CA MET A 1 -32.27 -23.48 -58.75
C MET A 1 -31.39 -23.61 -57.51
N THR A 2 -30.06 -23.55 -57.65
CA THR A 2 -29.08 -23.71 -56.54
C THR A 2 -27.68 -23.17 -56.92
N MET A 3 -27.61 -22.04 -57.63
CA MET A 3 -26.32 -21.41 -58.01
C MET A 3 -25.96 -20.16 -57.19
N ASN A 4 -26.86 -19.64 -56.35
CA ASN A 4 -26.63 -18.39 -55.61
C ASN A 4 -26.22 -18.55 -54.13
N THR A 5 -26.21 -19.78 -53.59
CA THR A 5 -25.94 -20.03 -52.16
C THR A 5 -24.46 -20.27 -51.84
N LEU A 6 -23.71 -20.94 -52.73
CA LEU A 6 -22.30 -21.29 -52.51
C LEU A 6 -21.35 -20.07 -52.52
N GLN A 7 -21.71 -19.02 -53.25
CA GLN A 7 -20.90 -17.80 -53.33
C GLN A 7 -21.09 -16.89 -52.10
N GLY A 8 -22.21 -17.04 -51.36
CA GLY A 8 -22.47 -16.35 -50.11
C GLY A 8 -21.70 -16.94 -48.91
N GLU A 9 -21.51 -18.26 -48.87
CA GLU A 9 -20.76 -18.94 -47.80
C GLU A 9 -19.25 -18.64 -47.88
N SER A 10 -18.66 -18.69 -49.07
CA SER A 10 -17.24 -18.35 -49.28
C SER A 10 -16.89 -16.91 -48.87
N VAL A 11 -17.79 -15.96 -49.14
CA VAL A 11 -17.62 -14.56 -48.76
C VAL A 11 -17.77 -14.39 -47.24
N ARG A 12 -18.69 -15.11 -46.60
CA ARG A 12 -18.89 -15.10 -45.14
C ARG A 12 -17.68 -15.66 -44.40
N ASP A 13 -17.09 -16.73 -44.91
CA ASP A 13 -15.87 -17.34 -44.37
C ASP A 13 -14.65 -16.43 -44.52
N TYR A 14 -14.54 -15.71 -45.65
CA TYR A 14 -13.50 -14.70 -45.86
C TYR A 14 -13.61 -13.53 -44.86
N TYR A 15 -14.80 -12.98 -44.67
CA TYR A 15 -15.02 -11.91 -43.69
C TYR A 15 -14.85 -12.38 -42.24
N ALA A 16 -15.22 -13.62 -41.93
CA ALA A 16 -14.95 -14.24 -40.63
C ALA A 16 -13.44 -14.37 -40.37
N GLY A 17 -12.66 -14.80 -41.37
CA GLY A 17 -11.20 -14.89 -41.30
C GLY A 17 -10.52 -13.53 -41.11
N LEU A 18 -10.96 -12.49 -41.82
CA LEU A 18 -10.45 -11.12 -41.62
C LEU A 18 -10.74 -10.58 -40.22
N LYS A 19 -11.98 -10.79 -39.73
CA LYS A 19 -12.37 -10.38 -38.38
C LYS A 19 -11.57 -11.14 -37.31
N HIS A 20 -11.38 -12.44 -37.48
CA HIS A 20 -10.59 -13.26 -36.57
C HIS A 20 -9.12 -12.83 -36.52
N ASN A 21 -8.49 -12.58 -37.67
CA ASN A 21 -7.12 -12.08 -37.75
C ASN A 21 -6.96 -10.68 -37.12
N GLY A 22 -7.94 -9.79 -37.29
CA GLY A 22 -7.94 -8.48 -36.65
C GLY A 22 -7.99 -8.58 -35.13
N ILE A 23 -8.90 -9.39 -34.60
CA ILE A 23 -9.07 -9.64 -33.16
C ILE A 23 -7.80 -10.27 -32.57
N TYR A 24 -7.24 -11.29 -33.23
CA TYR A 24 -6.01 -11.94 -32.80
C TYR A 24 -4.83 -10.97 -32.73
N ARG A 25 -4.63 -10.15 -33.77
CA ARG A 25 -3.55 -9.16 -33.80
C ARG A 25 -3.72 -8.11 -32.70
N TYR A 26 -4.95 -7.66 -32.45
CA TYR A 26 -5.24 -6.71 -31.38
C TYR A 26 -4.87 -7.28 -30.00
N HIS A 27 -5.37 -8.47 -29.65
CA HIS A 27 -5.04 -9.12 -28.38
C HIS A 27 -3.54 -9.32 -28.23
N HIS A 28 -2.88 -9.83 -29.28
CA HIS A 28 -1.42 -10.01 -29.26
C HIS A 28 -0.67 -8.69 -29.00
N THR A 29 -1.09 -7.58 -29.62
CA THR A 29 -0.45 -6.27 -29.38
C THR A 29 -0.70 -5.74 -27.97
N VAL A 30 -1.89 -5.94 -27.43
CA VAL A 30 -2.23 -5.56 -26.05
C VAL A 30 -1.40 -6.39 -25.07
N ASP A 31 -1.35 -7.71 -25.23
CA ASP A 31 -0.57 -8.60 -24.37
C ASP A 31 0.92 -8.23 -24.39
N HIS A 32 1.47 -7.93 -25.58
CA HIS A 32 2.85 -7.50 -25.71
C HIS A 32 3.11 -6.16 -24.99
N LEU A 33 2.19 -5.19 -25.13
CA LEU A 33 2.28 -3.91 -24.47
C LEU A 33 2.25 -4.06 -22.94
N LEU A 34 1.33 -4.87 -22.41
CA LEU A 34 1.22 -5.15 -20.97
C LEU A 34 2.49 -5.80 -20.42
N GLN A 35 3.10 -6.74 -21.16
CA GLN A 35 4.37 -7.35 -20.78
C GLN A 35 5.52 -6.33 -20.75
N LEU A 36 5.56 -5.36 -21.67
CA LEU A 36 6.56 -4.29 -21.65
C LEU A 36 6.40 -3.40 -20.42
N TYR A 37 5.17 -2.99 -20.10
CA TYR A 37 4.88 -2.24 -18.87
C TYR A 37 5.27 -3.03 -17.62
N GLN A 38 5.00 -4.33 -17.59
CA GLN A 38 5.37 -5.19 -16.47
C GLN A 38 6.89 -5.25 -16.29
N LYS A 39 7.65 -5.48 -17.36
CA LYS A 39 9.13 -5.51 -17.30
C LYS A 39 9.70 -4.17 -16.83
N ARG A 40 9.20 -3.06 -17.37
CA ARG A 40 9.60 -1.71 -16.93
C ARG A 40 9.27 -1.49 -15.45
N SER A 41 8.11 -1.96 -15.01
CA SER A 41 7.66 -1.87 -13.62
C SER A 41 8.58 -2.64 -12.68
N GLN A 42 8.96 -3.86 -13.03
CA GLN A 42 9.91 -4.67 -12.25
C GLN A 42 11.26 -3.98 -12.08
N ILE A 43 11.81 -3.45 -13.17
CA ILE A 43 13.07 -2.67 -13.13
C ILE A 43 12.88 -1.40 -12.29
N SER A 44 11.76 -0.70 -12.44
CA SER A 44 11.51 0.54 -11.68
C SER A 44 11.35 0.28 -10.18
N ILE A 45 10.75 -0.86 -9.80
CA ILE A 45 10.66 -1.33 -8.42
C ILE A 45 12.04 -1.57 -7.82
N SER A 46 12.97 -2.20 -8.55
CA SER A 46 14.34 -2.43 -8.04
C SER A 46 15.12 -1.13 -7.81
N TYR A 47 14.73 -0.03 -8.48
CA TYR A 47 15.25 1.32 -8.23
C TYR A 47 14.37 2.16 -7.28
N ALA A 48 13.42 1.53 -6.57
CA ALA A 48 12.47 2.18 -5.67
C ALA A 48 11.66 3.35 -6.30
N LYS A 49 11.48 3.35 -7.63
CA LYS A 49 10.72 4.38 -8.37
C LYS A 49 9.21 4.14 -8.32
N PHE A 50 8.65 3.96 -7.13
CA PHE A 50 7.29 3.47 -6.91
C PHE A 50 6.20 4.34 -7.56
N ARG A 51 6.36 5.67 -7.61
CA ARG A 51 5.37 6.56 -8.27
C ARG A 51 5.27 6.31 -9.77
N ALA A 52 6.39 6.05 -10.44
CA ALA A 52 6.38 5.74 -11.87
C ALA A 52 5.74 4.37 -12.11
N THR A 53 6.10 3.38 -11.30
CA THR A 53 5.51 2.04 -11.38
C THR A 53 4.00 2.03 -11.13
N LEU A 54 3.48 2.86 -10.20
CA LEU A 54 2.03 2.97 -9.99
C LEU A 54 1.31 3.50 -11.23
N ARG A 55 1.88 4.49 -11.93
CA ARG A 55 1.32 4.99 -13.19
C ARG A 55 1.31 3.92 -14.27
N ASP A 56 2.37 3.12 -14.35
CA ASP A 56 2.47 2.01 -15.29
C ASP A 56 1.40 0.95 -15.00
N ALA A 57 1.23 0.60 -13.73
CA ALA A 57 0.24 -0.38 -13.31
C ALA A 57 -1.20 0.13 -13.53
N ASP A 58 -1.48 1.41 -13.28
CA ASP A 58 -2.76 2.03 -13.59
C ASP A 58 -3.05 1.98 -15.10
N ALA A 59 -2.05 2.27 -15.94
CA ALA A 59 -2.19 2.15 -17.39
C ALA A 59 -2.51 0.71 -17.80
N MET A 60 -1.85 -0.29 -17.20
CA MET A 60 -2.14 -1.71 -17.45
C MET A 60 -3.58 -2.09 -17.08
N CYS A 61 -4.05 -1.68 -15.90
CA CYS A 61 -5.42 -1.93 -15.45
C CYS A 61 -6.47 -1.23 -16.34
N ASN A 62 -6.13 -0.07 -16.92
CA ASN A 62 -7.02 0.64 -17.85
C ASN A 62 -7.04 0.00 -19.26
N ILE A 63 -5.90 -0.52 -19.72
CA ILE A 63 -5.78 -1.19 -21.03
C ILE A 63 -6.53 -2.52 -21.02
N ASP A 64 -6.30 -3.32 -19.98
CA ASP A 64 -7.00 -4.59 -19.79
C ASP A 64 -7.26 -4.86 -18.30
N PRO A 65 -8.46 -4.53 -17.79
CA PRO A 65 -8.85 -4.83 -16.41
C PRO A 65 -8.89 -6.33 -16.08
N GLN A 66 -9.04 -7.19 -17.09
CA GLN A 66 -9.06 -8.65 -16.93
C GLN A 66 -7.66 -9.25 -16.86
N SER A 67 -6.62 -8.47 -17.14
CA SER A 67 -5.23 -8.90 -17.02
C SER A 67 -4.76 -8.84 -15.55
N PRO A 68 -4.21 -9.94 -15.00
CA PRO A 68 -3.56 -9.94 -13.68
C PRO A 68 -2.38 -8.98 -13.52
N LEU A 69 -1.76 -8.55 -14.63
CA LEU A 69 -0.44 -7.95 -14.62
C LEU A 69 -0.38 -6.59 -13.89
N GLY A 70 -1.40 -5.74 -14.05
CA GLY A 70 -1.46 -4.45 -13.36
C GLY A 70 -1.57 -4.61 -11.84
N TYR A 71 -2.47 -5.49 -11.38
CA TYR A 71 -2.62 -5.83 -9.96
C TYR A 71 -1.35 -6.44 -9.36
N LEU A 72 -0.65 -7.29 -10.12
CA LEU A 72 0.65 -7.84 -9.71
C LEU A 72 1.68 -6.72 -9.49
N CYS A 73 1.76 -5.74 -10.39
CA CYS A 73 2.65 -4.61 -10.24
C CYS A 73 2.35 -3.78 -8.98
N VAL A 74 1.09 -3.39 -8.76
CA VAL A 74 0.71 -2.61 -7.56
C VAL A 74 0.95 -3.42 -6.28
N GLY A 75 0.59 -4.70 -6.26
CA GLY A 75 0.81 -5.56 -5.11
C GLY A 75 2.28 -5.71 -4.77
N ASN A 76 3.15 -5.90 -5.78
CA ASN A 76 4.59 -6.00 -5.60
C ASN A 76 5.19 -4.71 -5.02
N ILE A 77 4.74 -3.53 -5.47
CA ILE A 77 5.14 -2.25 -4.88
C ILE A 77 4.84 -2.22 -3.38
N TYR A 78 3.63 -2.65 -2.98
CA TYR A 78 3.29 -2.68 -1.56
C TYR A 78 4.08 -3.72 -0.77
N ARG A 79 4.42 -4.86 -1.37
CA ARG A 79 5.30 -5.85 -0.74
C ARG A 79 6.70 -5.30 -0.47
N GLU A 80 7.29 -4.61 -1.45
CA GLU A 80 8.61 -3.98 -1.32
C GLU A 80 8.60 -2.83 -0.29
N GLN A 81 7.49 -2.13 -0.14
CA GLN A 81 7.31 -1.15 0.94
C GLN A 81 7.03 -1.79 2.31
N GLY A 82 7.04 -3.12 2.42
CA GLY A 82 6.71 -3.84 3.65
C GLY A 82 5.22 -3.79 4.03
N ARG A 83 4.36 -3.23 3.18
CA ARG A 83 2.92 -3.03 3.40
C ARG A 83 2.11 -4.25 2.96
N GLN A 84 2.42 -5.40 3.58
CA GLN A 84 1.87 -6.71 3.17
C GLN A 84 0.34 -6.74 3.18
N GLN A 85 -0.31 -6.18 4.21
CA GLN A 85 -1.78 -6.09 4.26
C GLN A 85 -2.40 -5.39 3.04
N LYS A 86 -1.76 -4.33 2.53
CA LYS A 86 -2.25 -3.62 1.35
C LYS A 86 -1.98 -4.41 0.07
N ALA A 87 -0.85 -5.11 0.00
CA ALA A 87 -0.58 -6.04 -1.10
C ALA A 87 -1.64 -7.13 -1.18
N ILE A 88 -2.01 -7.75 -0.04
CA ILE A 88 -3.08 -8.76 0.04
C ILE A 88 -4.41 -8.23 -0.51
N GLY A 89 -4.78 -7.00 -0.15
CA GLY A 89 -5.99 -6.35 -0.66
C GLY A 89 -5.96 -6.16 -2.17
N VAL A 90 -4.84 -5.72 -2.71
CA VAL A 90 -4.65 -5.53 -4.16
C VAL A 90 -4.71 -6.86 -4.91
N TYR A 91 -4.00 -7.89 -4.45
CA TYR A 91 -4.05 -9.21 -5.10
C TYR A 91 -5.44 -9.82 -5.05
N THR A 92 -6.17 -9.64 -3.94
CA THR A 92 -7.56 -10.09 -3.83
C THR A 92 -8.47 -9.36 -4.82
N THR A 93 -8.28 -8.05 -4.99
CA THR A 93 -8.99 -7.26 -6.02
C THR A 93 -8.68 -7.79 -7.42
N GLY A 94 -7.40 -8.07 -7.70
CA GLY A 94 -6.98 -8.69 -8.95
C GLY A 94 -7.59 -10.06 -9.17
N MET A 95 -7.68 -10.92 -8.15
CA MET A 95 -8.32 -12.24 -8.27
C MET A 95 -9.83 -12.15 -8.54
N ASN A 96 -10.51 -11.13 -8.01
CA ASN A 96 -11.93 -10.92 -8.24
C ASN A 96 -12.22 -10.33 -9.63
N THR A 97 -11.25 -9.63 -10.22
CA THR A 97 -11.45 -8.88 -11.47
C THR A 97 -10.83 -9.57 -12.68
N ALA A 98 -9.67 -10.19 -12.52
CA ALA A 98 -8.92 -10.80 -13.60
C ALA A 98 -9.53 -12.13 -14.07
N SER A 99 -9.32 -12.45 -15.34
CA SER A 99 -9.77 -13.73 -15.90
C SER A 99 -8.96 -14.88 -15.31
N SER A 100 -9.64 -15.87 -14.75
CA SER A 100 -9.03 -17.09 -14.19
C SER A 100 -8.27 -17.93 -15.23
N ASN A 101 -8.62 -17.78 -16.51
CA ASN A 101 -7.95 -18.45 -17.62
C ASN A 101 -6.67 -17.72 -18.08
N HIS A 102 -6.39 -16.52 -17.57
CA HIS A 102 -5.21 -15.77 -17.97
C HIS A 102 -3.94 -16.49 -17.48
N PRO A 103 -2.88 -16.63 -18.30
CA PRO A 103 -1.67 -17.38 -17.94
C PRO A 103 -1.02 -16.93 -16.62
N SER A 104 -1.08 -15.63 -16.33
CA SER A 104 -0.54 -15.02 -15.11
C SER A 104 -1.48 -15.01 -13.90
N TYR A 105 -2.67 -15.64 -13.97
CA TYR A 105 -3.62 -15.63 -12.85
C TYR A 105 -3.06 -16.34 -11.61
N SER A 106 -2.38 -17.47 -11.81
CA SER A 106 -1.72 -18.21 -10.72
C SER A 106 -0.71 -17.37 -9.94
N ALA A 107 -0.07 -16.39 -10.59
CA ALA A 107 0.87 -15.49 -9.93
C ALA A 107 0.17 -14.55 -8.92
N LEU A 108 -1.11 -14.21 -9.10
CA LEU A 108 -1.87 -13.43 -8.09
C LEU A 108 -2.06 -14.25 -6.81
N VAL A 109 -2.44 -15.51 -6.96
CA VAL A 109 -2.64 -16.44 -5.84
C VAL A 109 -1.33 -16.61 -5.07
N GLN A 110 -0.26 -16.97 -5.79
CA GLN A 110 1.07 -17.14 -5.18
C GLN A 110 1.58 -15.86 -4.50
N SER A 111 1.35 -14.69 -5.12
CA SER A 111 1.80 -13.42 -4.55
C SER A 111 0.99 -13.03 -3.31
N LYS A 112 -0.30 -13.35 -3.28
CA LYS A 112 -1.15 -13.19 -2.11
C LYS A 112 -0.69 -14.08 -0.96
N ASP A 113 -0.44 -15.36 -1.23
CA ASP A 113 0.03 -16.32 -0.22
C ASP A 113 1.42 -15.94 0.33
N ALA A 114 2.31 -15.44 -0.53
CA ALA A 114 3.59 -14.90 -0.09
C ALA A 114 3.42 -13.65 0.79
N ALA A 115 2.47 -12.77 0.47
CA ALA A 115 2.19 -11.58 1.26
C ALA A 115 1.52 -11.92 2.61
N THR A 116 0.63 -12.91 2.67
CA THR A 116 0.02 -13.37 3.95
C THR A 116 1.07 -13.97 4.86
N LEU A 117 1.92 -14.87 4.36
CA LEU A 117 3.01 -15.44 5.14
C LEU A 117 3.95 -14.36 5.70
N GLN A 118 4.28 -13.35 4.89
CA GLN A 118 5.14 -12.25 5.33
C GLN A 118 4.45 -11.33 6.34
N GLN A 119 3.14 -11.11 6.20
CA GLN A 119 2.34 -10.34 7.15
C GLN A 119 2.30 -11.03 8.52
N GLU A 120 2.12 -12.35 8.56
CA GLU A 120 2.12 -13.15 9.78
C GLU A 120 3.47 -13.08 10.52
N LYS A 121 4.58 -13.17 9.79
CA LYS A 121 5.93 -12.98 10.35
C LYS A 121 6.09 -11.61 11.00
N ARG A 122 5.61 -10.54 10.36
CA ARG A 122 5.72 -9.17 10.88
C ARG A 122 4.92 -8.98 12.16
N SER A 123 3.77 -9.63 12.33
CA SER A 123 2.97 -9.50 13.56
C SER A 123 3.59 -10.18 14.78
N GLY A 124 4.46 -11.18 14.62
CA GLY A 124 4.88 -12.03 15.73
C GLY A 124 6.16 -11.62 16.48
N PHE A 125 7.08 -10.86 15.87
CA PHE A 125 8.42 -10.80 16.46
C PHE A 125 8.53 -9.94 17.73
N ILE A 126 7.86 -8.78 17.79
CA ILE A 126 7.94 -7.89 18.98
C ILE A 126 7.36 -8.55 20.23
N THR A 127 6.32 -9.37 20.08
CA THR A 127 5.71 -10.07 21.22
C THR A 127 6.59 -11.21 21.75
N GLN A 128 7.54 -11.70 20.94
CA GLN A 128 8.50 -12.73 21.31
C GLN A 128 9.77 -12.16 21.95
N LEU A 129 10.08 -10.87 21.76
CA LEU A 129 11.27 -10.24 22.33
C LEU A 129 11.10 -9.96 23.82
N PRO A 130 12.14 -10.15 24.67
CA PRO A 130 12.09 -9.75 26.08
C PRO A 130 11.68 -8.28 26.25
N LEU A 131 10.97 -7.97 27.33
CA LEU A 131 10.44 -6.62 27.55
C LEU A 131 11.56 -5.58 27.61
N GLU A 132 12.72 -5.91 28.20
CA GLU A 132 13.86 -4.99 28.23
C GLU A 132 14.35 -4.65 26.83
N ILE A 133 14.38 -5.62 25.90
CA ILE A 133 14.85 -5.38 24.53
C ILE A 133 13.91 -4.44 23.79
N VAL A 134 12.59 -4.65 23.94
CA VAL A 134 11.58 -3.78 23.34
C VAL A 134 11.70 -2.37 23.90
N SER A 135 11.73 -2.23 25.23
CA SER A 135 11.83 -0.95 25.92
C SER A 135 13.10 -0.17 25.57
N GLN A 136 14.26 -0.81 25.69
CA GLN A 136 15.55 -0.12 25.64
C GLN A 136 15.98 0.22 24.21
N TYR A 137 15.69 -0.65 23.24
CA TYR A 137 16.22 -0.50 21.88
C TYR A 137 15.16 -0.19 20.83
N ILE A 138 13.93 -0.68 20.96
CA ILE A 138 12.92 -0.49 19.91
C ILE A 138 12.09 0.74 20.20
N ALA A 139 11.65 0.87 21.46
CA ALA A 139 10.84 1.98 21.91
C ALA A 139 11.60 3.31 21.82
N SER A 140 12.89 3.31 22.19
CA SER A 140 13.79 4.45 22.03
C SER A 140 13.94 4.91 20.59
N ILE A 141 14.19 4.00 19.63
CA ILE A 141 14.30 4.35 18.20
C ILE A 141 13.00 4.97 17.66
N ILE A 142 11.85 4.45 18.09
CA ILE A 142 10.53 4.97 17.68
C ILE A 142 10.28 6.38 18.23
N ILE A 143 10.77 6.68 19.45
CA ILE A 143 10.60 7.97 20.11
C ILE A 143 11.62 9.01 19.64
N GLU A 144 12.88 8.61 19.43
CA GLU A 144 13.99 9.51 19.10
C GLU A 144 13.84 10.09 17.68
N TYR A 145 13.16 9.37 16.79
CA TYR A 145 12.77 9.85 15.48
C TYR A 145 11.24 9.86 15.37
N PRO A 146 10.55 10.77 16.09
CA PRO A 146 9.13 10.95 15.84
C PRO A 146 8.99 11.32 14.37
N PRO A 147 8.00 10.77 13.65
CA PRO A 147 7.89 11.06 12.24
C PRO A 147 7.72 12.58 12.11
N SER A 148 8.28 13.18 11.06
CA SER A 148 8.22 14.63 10.83
C SER A 148 6.81 15.17 11.08
N ARG A 149 6.65 16.44 11.49
CA ARG A 149 5.35 17.11 11.80
C ARG A 149 4.20 16.85 10.80
N GLU A 150 4.51 16.31 9.61
CA GLU A 150 3.57 15.86 8.58
C GLU A 150 2.86 14.52 8.88
N TYR A 151 3.39 13.68 9.77
CA TYR A 151 2.83 12.40 10.17
C TYR A 151 2.22 12.47 11.57
N SER A 152 1.17 11.70 11.83
CA SER A 152 0.46 11.69 13.12
C SER A 152 1.45 11.45 14.27
N GLN A 153 1.29 12.19 15.38
CA GLN A 153 2.12 12.09 16.58
C GLN A 153 2.27 10.64 17.12
N TRP A 154 1.35 9.73 16.76
CA TRP A 154 1.33 8.35 17.23
C TRP A 154 1.26 7.30 16.11
N SER A 155 2.07 7.45 15.07
CA SER A 155 2.20 6.45 13.99
C SER A 155 2.48 5.02 14.51
N TYR A 156 3.18 4.90 15.64
CA TYR A 156 3.46 3.63 16.33
C TYR A 156 2.27 3.03 17.09
N LEU A 157 1.16 3.77 17.29
CA LEU A 157 -0.09 3.22 17.84
C LEU A 157 -0.96 2.56 16.76
N HIS A 158 -0.62 2.74 15.47
CA HIS A 158 -1.27 2.09 14.33
C HIS A 158 -0.64 0.73 13.99
N VAL A 159 -0.18 0.00 15.01
CA VAL A 159 0.37 -1.36 14.94
C VAL A 159 -0.66 -2.39 15.47
N PRO A 160 -0.47 -3.70 15.25
CA PRO A 160 -1.33 -4.73 15.83
C PRO A 160 -1.51 -4.58 17.35
N ARG A 161 -2.66 -5.01 17.88
CA ARG A 161 -3.00 -4.80 19.30
C ARG A 161 -1.93 -5.32 20.25
N ASP A 162 -1.33 -6.48 19.96
CA ASP A 162 -0.33 -7.08 20.82
C ASP A 162 0.97 -6.27 20.85
N TRP A 163 1.39 -5.72 19.71
CA TRP A 163 2.50 -4.80 19.61
C TRP A 163 2.25 -3.53 20.40
N ARG A 164 1.07 -2.95 20.21
CA ARG A 164 0.67 -1.72 20.87
C ARG A 164 0.67 -1.92 22.38
N ASN A 165 0.08 -3.01 22.87
CA ASN A 165 0.07 -3.31 24.29
C ASN A 165 1.49 -3.51 24.85
N ARG A 166 2.37 -4.19 24.10
CA ARG A 166 3.79 -4.35 24.47
C ARG A 166 4.52 -3.01 24.54
N LEU A 167 4.32 -2.14 23.56
CA LEU A 167 4.93 -0.81 23.51
C LEU A 167 4.42 0.09 24.64
N LEU A 168 3.12 0.05 24.93
CA LEU A 168 2.52 0.82 26.03
C LEU A 168 2.98 0.35 27.42
N GLN A 169 3.41 -0.91 27.57
CA GLN A 169 4.06 -1.37 28.81
C GLN A 169 5.47 -0.80 28.98
N SER A 170 6.16 -0.52 27.87
CA SER A 170 7.52 0.01 27.88
C SER A 170 7.61 1.53 27.78
N LEU A 171 6.54 2.20 27.30
CA LEU A 171 6.57 3.61 26.94
C LEU A 171 5.54 4.40 27.73
N PRO A 172 5.96 5.40 28.52
CA PRO A 172 5.05 6.45 28.95
C PRO A 172 4.63 7.26 27.70
N LEU A 173 3.34 7.34 27.40
CA LEU A 173 2.89 8.24 26.32
C LEU A 173 3.00 9.68 26.79
N HIS A 174 3.67 10.48 25.98
CA HIS A 174 3.73 11.93 26.13
C HIS A 174 2.90 12.56 25.01
N TYR A 175 1.93 13.40 25.38
CA TYR A 175 1.11 14.12 24.41
C TYR A 175 1.58 15.57 24.30
N GLU A 176 1.81 16.03 23.07
CA GLU A 176 2.26 17.38 22.78
C GLU A 176 1.14 18.12 22.06
N VAL A 177 0.54 19.10 22.74
CA VAL A 177 -0.50 19.93 22.16
C VAL A 177 0.13 21.21 21.64
N ASP A 178 0.23 21.30 20.31
CA ASP A 178 0.36 22.59 19.62
C ASP A 178 -1.04 23.22 19.48
N GLU A 179 -1.11 24.55 19.56
CA GLU A 179 -2.32 25.39 19.59
C GLU A 179 -3.65 24.71 19.11
N PRO A 180 -4.77 24.85 19.86
CA PRO A 180 -6.05 24.23 19.53
C PRO A 180 -6.64 24.61 18.16
N SER A 181 -6.09 25.62 17.50
CA SER A 181 -6.48 26.03 16.14
C SER A 181 -6.01 25.05 15.05
N LYS A 182 -5.04 24.16 15.33
CA LYS A 182 -4.47 23.19 14.37
C LYS A 182 -4.57 21.73 14.79
N ALA A 183 -5.07 21.43 15.98
CA ALA A 183 -5.35 20.05 16.40
C ALA A 183 -6.35 19.42 15.42
N ARG A 184 -5.93 18.37 14.70
CA ARG A 184 -6.82 17.67 13.77
C ARG A 184 -7.78 16.82 14.61
N VAL A 185 -9.06 16.76 14.23
CA VAL A 185 -10.10 15.92 14.85
C VAL A 185 -9.69 14.43 15.03
N ALA A 186 -8.73 13.95 14.23
CA ALA A 186 -8.15 12.62 14.37
C ALA A 186 -7.29 12.45 15.65
N ASP A 187 -6.59 13.51 16.09
CA ASP A 187 -5.73 13.49 17.27
C ASP A 187 -6.56 13.55 18.57
N GLU A 188 -7.68 14.29 18.58
CA GLU A 188 -8.63 14.34 19.71
C GLU A 188 -9.26 12.96 19.98
N ASN A 189 -9.66 12.23 18.93
CA ASN A 189 -10.21 10.88 19.05
C ASN A 189 -9.19 9.85 19.54
N LEU A 190 -7.91 10.06 19.24
CA LEU A 190 -6.85 9.18 19.74
C LEU A 190 -6.56 9.47 21.21
N LEU A 191 -6.57 10.74 21.63
CA LEU A 191 -6.32 11.13 23.02
C LEU A 191 -7.33 10.48 23.96
N ASP A 192 -8.63 10.59 23.65
CA ASP A 192 -9.67 9.96 24.48
C ASP A 192 -9.56 8.43 24.47
N LYS A 193 -9.14 7.84 23.35
CA LYS A 193 -8.95 6.39 23.20
C LYS A 193 -7.77 5.84 24.02
N PHE A 194 -6.75 6.65 24.30
CA PHE A 194 -5.51 6.23 24.99
C PHE A 194 -5.21 7.01 26.27
N LYS A 195 -6.17 7.79 26.79
CA LYS A 195 -5.97 8.66 27.96
C LYS A 195 -5.39 7.95 29.17
N ASP A 196 -5.76 6.69 29.41
CA ASP A 196 -5.28 5.90 30.54
C ASP A 196 -3.79 5.53 30.43
N CYS A 197 -3.19 5.70 29.26
CA CYS A 197 -1.78 5.43 29.00
C CYS A 197 -0.94 6.71 28.85
N VAL A 198 -1.57 7.89 28.87
CA VAL A 198 -0.90 9.20 28.78
C VAL A 198 -0.39 9.59 30.17
N VAL A 199 0.94 9.72 30.28
CA VAL A 199 1.61 10.03 31.55
C VAL A 199 1.82 11.52 31.72
N SER A 200 2.01 12.25 30.61
CA SER A 200 2.16 13.70 30.64
C SER A 200 1.64 14.36 29.36
N VAL A 201 1.15 15.58 29.53
CA VAL A 201 0.69 16.46 28.46
C VAL A 201 1.51 17.74 28.53
N THR A 202 2.22 18.07 27.46
CA THR A 202 2.94 19.33 27.34
C THR A 202 2.20 20.25 26.37
N LEU A 203 1.86 21.43 26.87
CA LEU A 203 1.21 22.49 26.12
C LEU A 203 2.26 23.50 25.68
N TYR A 204 2.53 23.58 24.38
CA TYR A 204 3.40 24.61 23.85
C TYR A 204 2.57 25.87 23.62
N ARG A 205 2.71 26.83 24.54
CA ARG A 205 2.20 28.18 24.32
C ARG A 205 3.18 28.87 23.40
N PHE A 206 2.79 29.11 22.16
CA PHE A 206 3.54 30.00 21.29
C PHE A 206 3.49 31.39 21.93
N CYS A 207 4.56 31.79 22.64
CA CYS A 207 4.80 33.21 22.86
C CYS A 207 5.05 33.76 21.46
N GLY A 208 4.04 34.42 20.89
CA GLY A 208 4.26 35.31 19.76
C GLY A 208 5.46 36.17 20.10
N GLY A 209 6.40 36.25 19.17
CA GLY A 209 7.64 36.98 19.40
C GLY A 209 7.33 38.41 19.79
N ASP A 210 7.48 38.70 21.07
CA ASP A 210 8.02 39.96 21.53
C ASP A 210 9.46 39.64 21.93
N GLU A 211 10.37 39.90 20.99
CA GLU A 211 11.73 40.27 21.34
C GLU A 211 11.63 41.52 22.23
N ASP A 212 11.48 41.32 23.54
CA ASP A 212 12.18 42.09 24.57
C ASP A 212 11.66 41.73 25.97
N ASN A 213 12.60 41.56 26.89
CA ASN A 213 12.42 41.45 28.34
C ASN A 213 12.04 40.08 28.90
N ALA A 214 12.98 39.13 28.77
CA ALA A 214 13.15 38.10 29.80
C ALA A 214 13.68 38.75 31.09
N GLN A 215 12.77 39.22 31.96
CA GLN A 215 13.07 39.40 33.38
C GLN A 215 12.71 38.10 34.11
N ALA A 216 13.74 37.43 34.63
CA ALA A 216 13.60 36.29 35.51
C ALA A 216 13.13 36.74 36.89
N PHE A 217 12.12 36.07 37.44
CA PHE A 217 11.78 36.10 38.86
C PHE A 217 11.39 34.67 39.32
N PRO A 218 11.58 34.37 40.62
CA PRO A 218 12.23 33.16 41.13
C PRO A 218 11.38 31.88 41.14
#